data_AF-A0A9P6WT22-F1
#
_entry.id   AF-A0A9P6WT22-F1
#
_cell.length_a   1.000
_cell.length_b   1.000
_cell.length_c   1.000
_cell.angle_alpha   90.00
_cell.angle_beta   90.00
_cell.angle_gamma   90.00
#
_symmetry.space_group_name_H-M   'P 1'
#
loop_
_entity.id
_entity.type
_entity.pdbx_description
1 polymer ?
#
loop_
_entity_poly.entity_id
_entity_poly.type
_entity_poly.pdbx_seq_one_letter_code
_entity_poly.pdbx_strand_id
1 'polypeptide(L)'
;MPSMTPVPSRAVRLPLRLHPLVLALAMMPMPLFAQQAPAPSVNINEYIVRGNTVLDPRQIERAVEPFLGPGKTLADVEKARDAVNALYQQAG
;
A
#
# COMPACT_ATOMS: atom_id res chain seq x y z
N MET A 1 -44.73 -65.63 -4.23
CA MET A 1 -44.04 -64.66 -5.11
C MET A 1 -45.04 -63.65 -5.66
N PRO A 2 -44.93 -62.38 -5.26
CA PRO A 2 -45.44 -61.25 -6.05
C PRO A 2 -44.28 -60.37 -6.57
N SER A 3 -44.46 -59.89 -7.78
CA SER A 3 -43.50 -59.33 -8.72
C SER A 3 -43.03 -57.91 -8.34
N MET A 4 -41.71 -57.67 -8.36
CA MET A 4 -41.12 -56.32 -8.34
C MET A 4 -41.42 -55.61 -9.67
N THR A 5 -42.14 -54.49 -9.61
CA THR A 5 -42.26 -53.55 -10.73
C THR A 5 -40.96 -52.76 -10.91
N PRO A 6 -40.45 -52.58 -12.14
CA PRO A 6 -39.26 -51.76 -12.36
C PRO A 6 -39.58 -50.25 -12.28
N VAL A 7 -38.70 -49.50 -11.63
CA VAL A 7 -38.71 -48.03 -11.56
C VAL A 7 -38.11 -47.46 -12.86
N PRO A 8 -38.75 -46.49 -13.54
CA PRO A 8 -38.16 -45.87 -14.73
C PRO A 8 -37.10 -44.82 -14.36
N SER A 9 -35.84 -45.10 -14.69
CA SER A 9 -34.74 -44.13 -14.64
C SER A 9 -34.84 -43.13 -15.81
N ARG A 10 -35.23 -41.88 -15.52
CA ARG A 10 -35.17 -40.78 -16.50
C ARG A 10 -33.71 -40.35 -16.69
N ALA A 11 -33.11 -40.78 -17.80
CA ALA A 11 -31.84 -40.20 -18.26
C ALA A 11 -32.10 -38.82 -18.89
N VAL A 12 -31.76 -37.76 -18.16
CA VAL A 12 -31.77 -36.39 -18.67
C VAL A 12 -30.55 -36.22 -19.58
N ARG A 13 -30.77 -36.22 -20.91
CA ARG A 13 -29.73 -35.86 -21.88
C ARG A 13 -29.65 -34.35 -21.99
N LEU A 14 -28.66 -33.76 -21.33
CA LEU A 14 -28.30 -32.35 -21.48
C LEU A 14 -27.64 -32.15 -22.86
N PRO A 15 -28.18 -31.32 -23.77
CA PRO A 15 -27.52 -31.04 -25.03
C PRO A 15 -26.39 -30.06 -24.77
N LEU A 16 -25.16 -30.57 -24.68
CA LEU A 16 -23.95 -29.77 -24.67
C LEU A 16 -23.76 -29.14 -26.07
N ARG A 17 -24.49 -28.07 -26.36
CA ARG A 17 -24.17 -27.18 -27.48
C ARG A 17 -23.06 -26.25 -27.01
N LEU A 18 -21.82 -26.56 -27.37
CA LEU A 18 -20.70 -25.62 -27.28
C LEU A 18 -21.08 -24.35 -28.06
N HIS A 19 -21.24 -23.24 -27.36
CA HIS A 19 -21.52 -21.93 -27.96
C HIS A 19 -20.20 -21.28 -28.38
N PRO A 20 -19.99 -20.91 -29.67
CA PRO A 20 -18.76 -20.26 -30.13
C PRO A 20 -18.54 -18.85 -29.56
N LEU A 21 -19.55 -18.27 -28.90
CA LEU A 21 -19.51 -16.93 -28.31
C LEU A 21 -18.63 -16.86 -27.05
N VAL A 22 -18.42 -17.98 -26.34
CA VAL A 22 -17.62 -18.00 -25.10
C VAL A 22 -16.12 -17.86 -25.39
N LEU A 23 -15.68 -18.15 -26.62
CA LEU A 23 -14.26 -18.04 -27.02
C LEU A 23 -13.83 -16.61 -27.36
N ALA A 24 -14.77 -15.72 -27.73
CA ALA A 24 -14.45 -14.36 -28.18
C ALA A 24 -14.11 -13.38 -27.04
N LEU A 25 -14.47 -13.68 -25.79
CA LEU A 25 -14.26 -12.78 -24.64
C LEU A 25 -12.84 -12.86 -24.05
N ALA A 26 -12.02 -13.83 -24.48
CA ALA A 26 -10.69 -14.06 -23.92
C ALA A 26 -9.56 -13.21 -24.54
N MET A 27 -9.85 -12.40 -25.57
CA MET A 27 -8.86 -11.59 -26.30
C MET A 27 -8.89 -10.09 -25.96
N MET A 28 -9.69 -9.64 -24.99
CA MET A 28 -9.65 -8.25 -24.55
C MET A 28 -8.38 -7.98 -23.74
N PRO A 29 -7.55 -6.98 -24.10
CA PRO A 29 -6.39 -6.61 -23.31
C PRO A 29 -6.86 -6.10 -21.94
N MET A 30 -6.46 -6.79 -20.88
CA MET A 30 -6.72 -6.31 -19.52
C MET A 30 -5.78 -5.14 -19.21
N PRO A 31 -6.27 -4.06 -18.61
CA PRO A 31 -5.41 -3.01 -18.10
C PRO A 31 -4.55 -3.59 -16.96
N LEU A 32 -3.24 -3.64 -17.18
CA LEU A 32 -2.27 -3.87 -16.11
C LEU A 32 -2.13 -2.57 -15.33
N PHE A 33 -2.72 -2.51 -14.14
CA PHE A 33 -2.44 -1.44 -13.20
C PHE A 33 -1.02 -1.64 -12.64
N ALA A 34 -0.20 -0.59 -12.71
CA ALA A 34 1.12 -0.60 -12.09
C ALA A 34 0.96 -0.71 -10.56
N GLN A 35 1.50 -1.78 -9.98
CA GLN A 35 1.55 -1.95 -8.53
C GLN A 35 2.54 -0.92 -7.97
N GLN A 36 2.06 0.12 -7.29
CA GLN A 36 2.94 1.03 -6.55
C GLN A 36 3.57 0.27 -5.39
N ALA A 37 4.89 0.10 -5.46
CA ALA A 37 5.65 -0.44 -4.34
C ALA A 37 5.58 0.54 -3.15
N PRO A 38 5.45 0.05 -1.92
CA PRO A 38 5.50 0.91 -0.75
C PRO A 38 6.82 1.68 -0.72
N ALA A 39 6.75 2.96 -0.35
CA ALA A 39 7.93 3.82 -0.28
C ALA A 39 8.96 3.24 0.72
N PRO A 40 10.26 3.36 0.44
CA PRO A 40 11.30 2.95 1.38
C PRO A 40 11.15 3.69 2.69
N SER A 41 11.20 2.95 3.80
CA SER A 41 11.12 3.49 5.15
C SER A 41 12.33 3.10 5.98
N VAL A 42 12.68 3.95 6.94
CA VAL A 42 13.78 3.74 7.88
C VAL A 42 13.30 3.93 9.31
N ASN A 43 14.10 3.44 10.26
CA ASN A 43 13.95 3.77 11.67
C ASN A 43 14.93 4.90 12.01
N ILE A 44 14.41 6.05 12.46
CA ILE A 44 15.22 7.21 12.81
C ILE A 44 15.34 7.29 14.33
N ASN A 45 16.54 7.07 14.85
CA ASN A 45 16.79 7.09 16.30
C ASN A 45 17.10 8.50 16.83
N GLU A 46 17.82 9.30 16.05
CA GLU A 46 18.28 10.63 16.48
C GLU A 46 18.53 11.56 15.29
N TYR A 47 18.36 12.86 15.51
CA TYR A 47 18.81 13.92 14.61
C TYR A 47 19.99 14.67 15.22
N ILE A 48 21.12 14.67 14.52
CA ILE A 48 22.32 15.40 14.91
C ILE A 48 22.36 16.74 14.16
N VAL A 49 22.16 17.85 14.88
CA VAL A 49 22.24 19.20 14.30
C VAL A 49 23.62 19.78 14.56
N ARG A 50 24.44 19.90 13.51
CA ARG A 50 25.79 20.47 13.58
C ARG A 50 25.77 21.96 13.30
N GLY A 51 26.61 22.71 14.01
CA GLY A 51 26.82 24.14 13.77
C GLY A 51 25.72 25.07 14.31
N ASN A 52 24.77 24.57 15.10
CA ASN A 52 23.83 25.44 15.80
C ASN A 52 24.57 26.28 16.86
N THR A 53 24.50 27.61 16.72
CA THR A 53 25.03 28.58 17.69
C THR A 53 24.00 29.63 18.10
N VAL A 54 22.80 29.59 17.50
CA VAL A 54 21.79 30.66 17.62
C VAL A 54 20.55 30.18 18.35
N LEU A 55 20.05 28.98 18.04
CA LEU A 55 18.82 28.47 18.65
C LEU A 55 19.10 27.71 19.94
N ASP A 56 18.15 27.75 20.87
CA ASP A 56 18.21 26.88 22.05
C ASP A 56 18.10 25.41 21.62
N PRO A 57 19.01 24.52 22.05
CA PRO A 57 18.98 23.11 21.65
C PRO A 57 17.65 22.39 21.95
N ARG A 58 16.94 22.77 23.02
CA ARG A 58 15.65 22.17 23.39
C ARG A 58 14.54 22.61 22.42
N GLN A 59 14.66 23.77 21.79
CA GLN A 59 13.74 24.16 20.72
C GLN A 59 13.91 23.26 19.50
N ILE A 60 15.16 22.98 19.12
CA ILE A 60 15.47 22.07 18.02
C ILE A 60 14.99 20.66 18.35
N GLU A 61 15.28 20.14 19.54
CA GLU A 61 14.85 18.80 20.00
C GLU A 61 13.33 18.62 19.84
N ARG A 62 12.54 19.57 20.37
CA ARG A 62 11.08 19.53 20.25
C ARG A 62 10.58 19.62 18.81
N ALA A 63 11.31 20.31 17.94
CA ALA A 63 10.92 20.41 16.53
C ALA A 63 11.17 19.11 15.76
N VAL A 64 12.23 18.36 16.12
CA VAL A 64 12.61 17.13 15.40
C VAL A 64 11.99 15.86 15.98
N GLU A 65 11.61 15.86 17.25
CA GLU A 65 11.03 14.71 17.96
C GLU A 65 9.86 14.02 17.22
N PRO A 66 8.89 14.74 16.60
CA PRO A 66 7.79 14.10 15.88
C PRO A 66 8.22 13.24 14.68
N PHE A 67 9.44 13.45 14.19
CA PHE A 67 10.00 12.77 13.03
C PHE A 67 10.90 11.57 13.40
N LEU A 68 11.08 11.28 14.69
CA LEU A 68 11.77 10.08 15.17
C LEU A 68 10.89 8.82 15.14
N GLY A 69 11.54 7.67 15.16
CA GLY A 69 10.91 6.35 15.25
C GLY A 69 10.88 5.56 13.94
N PRO A 70 10.20 4.41 13.95
CA PRO A 70 10.16 3.49 12.81
C PRO A 70 9.25 3.99 11.69
N GLY A 71 9.43 3.46 10.48
CA GLY A 71 8.52 3.68 9.36
C GLY A 71 8.60 5.08 8.75
N LYS A 72 9.64 5.86 9.07
CA LYS A 72 9.82 7.22 8.54
C LYS A 72 10.32 7.16 7.11
N THR A 73 9.84 8.07 6.29
CA THR A 73 10.17 8.19 4.87
C THR A 73 11.13 9.36 4.65
N LEU A 74 11.65 9.48 3.41
CA LEU A 74 12.43 10.66 3.01
C LEU A 74 11.64 11.97 3.23
N ALA A 75 10.33 11.96 2.96
CA ALA A 75 9.48 13.14 3.16
C ALA A 75 9.41 13.57 4.63
N ASP A 76 9.51 12.63 5.58
CA ASP A 76 9.55 12.95 7.00
C ASP A 76 10.87 13.60 7.41
N VAL A 77 11.99 13.17 6.80
CA VAL A 77 13.31 13.80 6.99
C VAL A 77 13.31 15.24 6.48
N GLU A 78 12.71 15.48 5.31
CA GLU A 78 12.57 16.84 4.75
C GLU A 78 11.71 17.73 5.63
N LYS A 79 10.60 17.22 6.17
CA LYS A 79 9.77 17.97 7.13
C LYS A 79 10.51 18.30 8.43
N ALA A 80 11.34 17.40 8.94
CA ALA A 80 12.19 17.67 10.10
C ALA A 80 13.16 18.82 9.83
N ARG A 81 13.81 18.83 8.65
CA ARG A 81 14.66 19.95 8.21
C ARG A 81 13.86 21.26 8.17
N ASP A 82 12.68 21.23 7.55
CA ASP A 82 11.86 22.43 7.39
C ASP A 82 11.36 22.99 8.73
N ALA A 83 11.03 22.12 9.69
CA ALA A 83 10.69 22.52 11.05
C ALA A 83 11.84 23.27 11.75
N VAL A 84 13.08 22.76 11.63
CA VAL A 84 14.26 23.45 12.17
C VAL A 84 14.54 24.76 11.44
N ASN A 85 14.40 24.78 10.11
CA ASN A 85 14.56 26.00 9.31
C ASN A 85 13.57 27.08 9.71
N ALA A 86 12.32 26.72 10.00
CA ALA A 86 11.29 27.65 10.45
C ALA A 86 11.67 28.32 11.79
N LEU A 87 12.28 27.57 12.72
CA LEU A 87 12.77 28.15 13.98
C LEU A 87 13.85 29.20 13.73
N TYR A 88 14.80 28.93 12.83
CA TYR A 88 15.82 29.90 12.45
C TYR A 88 15.20 31.15 11.79
N GLN A 89 14.20 30.98 10.93
CA GLN A 89 13.49 32.09 10.29
C GLN A 89 12.74 32.95 11.31
N GLN A 90 12.21 32.36 12.39
CA GLN A 90 11.52 33.09 13.45
C GLN A 90 12.47 33.83 14.40
N ALA A 91 13.73 33.39 14.47
CA ALA A 91 14.74 33.97 15.35
C ALA A 91 15.51 35.15 14.72
N GLY A 92 15.35 35.38 13.41
CA GLY A 92 15.95 36.50 12.65
C GLY A 92 14.95 37.60 12.34
#